data_AF-A0A183L151-F1
#
_entry.id   AF-A0A183L151-F1
#
_cell.length_a   1.000
_cell.length_b   1.000
_cell.length_c   1.000
_cell.angle_alpha   90.00
_cell.angle_beta   90.00
_cell.angle_gamma   90.00
#
_symmetry.space_group_name_H-M   'P 1'
#
loop_
_entity.id
_entity.type
_entity.pdbx_description
1 polymer ?
#
loop_
_entity_poly.entity_id
_entity_poly.type
_entity_poly.pdbx_seq_one_letter_code
_entity_poly.pdbx_strand_id
1 'polypeptide(L)' 'MWETGRVFKLAAEMRRYSLEVLGISETHWTQVGQQRLASEELLLYSGHEKENAPHTQVVALMLSKQAQKALIG' A
#
# COMPACT_ATOMS: atom_id res chain seq x y z
N MET A 1 -11.57 4.01 -3.40
CA MET A 1 -11.11 4.99 -2.39
C MET A 1 -11.07 4.24 -1.07
N TRP A 2 -9.89 4.07 -0.46
CA TRP A 2 -9.75 3.30 0.80
C TRP A 2 -10.78 3.74 1.83
N GLU A 3 -11.37 2.81 2.56
CA GLU A 3 -11.97 3.16 3.85
C GLU A 3 -10.83 3.65 4.74
N THR A 4 -10.77 4.96 4.98
CA THR A 4 -9.74 5.64 5.77
C THR A 4 -9.39 4.87 7.07
N GLY A 5 -10.36 4.21 7.69
CA GLY A 5 -10.16 3.38 8.88
C GLY A 5 -9.29 2.11 8.69
N ARG A 6 -9.26 1.48 7.51
CA ARG A 6 -8.41 0.29 7.26
C ARG A 6 -6.93 0.66 7.16
N VAL A 7 -6.62 1.75 6.48
CA VAL A 7 -5.25 2.23 6.31
C VAL A 7 -4.62 2.60 7.66
N PHE A 8 -5.38 3.25 8.54
CA PHE A 8 -4.90 3.58 9.88
C PHE A 8 -4.63 2.34 10.74
N LYS A 9 -5.45 1.28 10.62
CA LYS A 9 -5.19 0.01 11.31
C LYS A 9 -3.93 -0.66 10.81
N LEU A 10 -3.69 -0.66 9.50
CA LEU A 10 -2.47 -1.22 8.91
C LEU A 10 -1.22 -0.46 9.35
N ALA A 11 -1.27 0.87 9.40
CA ALA A 11 -0.18 1.70 9.92
C ALA A 11 0.08 1.43 11.42
N ALA A 12 -0.97 1.25 12.23
CA ALA A 12 -0.83 0.87 13.63
C ALA A 12 -0.19 -0.52 13.78
N GLU A 13 -0.56 -1.49 12.94
CA GLU A 13 0.01 -2.85 12.98
C GLU A 13 1.48 -2.87 12.53
N MET A 14 1.84 -2.07 11.52
CA MET A 14 3.26 -1.86 11.15
C MET A 14 4.07 -1.34 12.31
N ARG A 15 3.57 -0.33 13.03
CA ARG A 15 4.24 0.22 14.22
C ARG A 15 4.34 -0.80 15.34
N ARG A 16 3.28 -1.59 15.56
CA ARG A 16 3.22 -2.63 16.59
C ARG A 16 4.29 -3.71 16.39
N TYR A 17 4.50 -4.15 15.15
CA TYR A 17 5.49 -5.17 14.83
C TYR A 17 6.83 -4.60 14.34
N SER A 18 7.01 -3.28 14.40
CA SER A 18 8.22 -2.60 13.89
C SER A 18 8.56 -2.99 12.43
N LEU A 19 7.54 -3.13 11.58
CA LEU A 19 7.72 -3.50 10.18
C LEU A 19 8.20 -2.31 9.35
N GLU A 20 9.17 -2.56 8.48
CA GLU A 20 9.64 -1.57 7.50
C GLU A 20 8.83 -1.61 6.19
N VAL A 21 8.34 -2.79 5.82
CA VAL A 21 7.55 -3.05 4.62
C VAL A 21 6.37 -3.96 4.98
N LEU A 22 5.18 -3.60 4.52
CA LEU A 22 3.98 -4.42 4.64
C LEU A 22 3.35 -4.64 3.27
N GLY A 23 3.24 -5.90 2.86
CA GLY A 23 2.51 -6.29 1.65
C GLY A 23 1.02 -6.40 1.91
N ILE A 24 0.21 -5.81 1.04
CA ILE A 24 -1.24 -5.82 1.11
C ILE A 24 -1.76 -6.36 -0.23
N SER A 25 -2.45 -7.48 -0.19
CA SER A 25 -3.13 -8.03 -1.37
C SER A 25 -4.59 -7.64 -1.29
N GLU A 26 -5.03 -6.78 -2.22
CA GLU A 26 -6.43 -6.37 -2.33
C GLU A 26 -6.88 -6.54 -3.79
N THR A 27 -8.17 -6.72 -4.04
CA THR A 27 -8.67 -7.14 -5.36
C THR A 27 -9.41 -6.04 -6.12
N HIS A 28 -9.19 -4.76 -5.79
CA HIS A 28 -10.02 -3.67 -6.35
C HIS A 28 -9.30 -2.42 -6.86
N TRP A 29 -7.97 -2.37 -6.85
CA TRP A 29 -7.25 -1.29 -7.51
C TRP A 29 -7.18 -1.51 -9.01
N THR A 30 -7.63 -0.52 -9.75
CA THR A 30 -7.59 -0.49 -11.21
C THR A 30 -6.40 0.29 -11.75
N GLN A 31 -5.73 1.05 -10.90
CA GLN A 31 -4.71 2.01 -11.28
C GLN A 31 -3.39 1.78 -10.53
N VAL A 32 -2.30 2.28 -11.11
CA VAL A 32 -1.01 2.39 -10.44
C VAL A 32 -0.94 3.76 -9.77
N GLY A 33 -0.50 3.80 -8.52
CA GLY A 33 -0.38 5.06 -7.80
C GLY A 33 0.43 4.96 -6.52
N GLN A 34 0.63 6.12 -5.94
CA GLN A 34 1.30 6.28 -4.65
C GLN A 34 0.53 7.28 -3.79
N GLN A 35 0.48 7.04 -2.48
CA GLN A 35 -0.16 7.92 -1.52
C GLN A 35 0.64 7.97 -0.22
N ARG A 36 0.94 9.19 0.25
CA ARG A 36 1.55 9.40 1.57
C ARG A 36 0.47 9.50 2.64
N LEU A 37 0.64 8.76 3.72
CA LEU A 37 -0.26 8.81 4.86
C LEU A 37 0.11 9.96 5.81
N ALA A 38 -0.84 10.40 6.63
CA ALA A 38 -0.59 11.41 7.67
C ALA A 38 0.47 10.95 8.68
N SER A 39 0.64 9.64 8.82
CA SER A 39 1.61 8.96 9.67
C SER A 39 3.00 8.80 9.02
N GLU A 40 3.21 9.40 7.85
CA GLU A 40 4.43 9.41 7.02
C GLU A 40 4.81 8.11 6.30
N GLU A 41 4.05 7.03 6.48
CA GLU A 41 4.23 5.84 5.65
C GLU A 41 3.75 6.11 4.21
N LEU A 42 4.42 5.48 3.24
CA LEU A 42 4.13 5.59 1.83
C LEU A 42 3.43 4.33 1.38
N LEU A 43 2.22 4.47 0.83
CA LEU A 43 1.49 3.39 0.20
C LEU A 43 1.75 3.44 -1.31
N LEU A 44 2.32 2.38 -1.84
CA LEU A 44 2.44 2.12 -3.28
C LEU A 44 1.39 1.08 -3.64
N TYR A 45 0.71 1.24 -4.77
CA TYR A 45 -0.22 0.23 -5.26
C TYR A 45 -0.16 0.15 -6.77
N SER A 46 -0.30 -1.07 -7.29
CA SER A 46 -0.31 -1.33 -8.72
C SER A 46 -1.49 -2.22 -9.09
N GLY A 47 -2.51 -1.61 -9.69
CA GLY A 47 -3.61 -2.31 -10.33
C GLY A 47 -3.41 -2.42 -11.83
N HIS A 48 -3.92 -3.50 -12.43
CA HIS A 48 -3.99 -3.67 -13.87
C HIS A 48 -5.45 -3.75 -14.34
N GLU A 49 -5.98 -2.69 -14.94
CA GLU A 49 -7.20 -2.81 -15.73
C GLU A 49 -6.90 -3.65 -16.97
N LYS A 50 -7.26 -4.94 -16.92
CA LYS A 50 -7.49 -5.70 -18.14
C LYS A 50 -8.97 -5.55 -18.46
N GLU A 51 -9.28 -4.86 -19.56
CA GLU A 51 -10.63 -4.53 -20.04
C GLU A 51 -11.60 -5.73 -20.12
N ASN A 52 -11.13 -6.97 -19.98
CA ASN A 52 -11.93 -8.20 -20.04
C ASN A 52 -11.46 -9.35 -19.11
N ALA A 53 -10.71 -9.08 -18.03
CA ALA A 53 -10.32 -10.15 -17.09
C ALA A 53 -11.13 -10.07 -15.78
N PRO A 54 -11.73 -11.18 -15.31
CA PRO A 54 -12.54 -11.18 -14.09
C PRO A 54 -11.73 -10.94 -12.80
N HIS A 55 -10.40 -10.93 -12.88
CA HIS A 55 -9.50 -10.80 -11.72
C HIS A 55 -8.34 -9.86 -12.04
N THR A 56 -8.36 -8.67 -11.45
CA THR A 56 -7.18 -7.83 -11.33
C THR A 56 -6.53 -8.17 -9.99
N GLN A 57 -5.42 -8.91 -10.01
CA GLN A 57 -4.59 -9.05 -8.82
C GLN A 57 -3.94 -7.70 -8.56
N VAL A 58 -4.15 -7.15 -7.36
CA VAL A 58 -3.46 -5.94 -6.93
C VAL A 58 -2.60 -6.25 -5.75
N VAL A 59 -1.36 -5.79 -5.87
CA VAL A 59 -0.43 -5.69 -4.77
C VAL A 59 -0.31 -4.22 -4.41
N ALA A 60 -0.45 -3.94 -3.12
CA ALA A 60 -0.04 -2.70 -2.51
C ALA A 60 1.09 -2.96 -1.50
N LEU A 61 2.01 -2.03 -1.38
CA LEU A 61 3.10 -2.05 -0.43
C LEU A 61 3.01 -0.80 0.43
N MET A 62 2.99 -0.97 1.75
CA MET A 62 3.13 0.13 2.69
C MET A 62 4.57 0.16 3.21
N LEU A 63 5.21 1.33 3.11
CA LEU A 63 6.62 1.54 3.40
C LEU A 63 6.81 2.54 4.53
N SER A 64 7.62 2.17 5.52
CA SER A 64 8.06 3.10 6.56
C SER A 64 8.95 4.20 5.96
N LYS A 65 9.13 5.30 6.69
CA LYS A 65 10.04 6.39 6.31
C LYS A 65 11.48 5.91 6.06
N GLN A 66 11.91 4.87 6.78
CA GLN A 66 13.24 4.28 6.62
C GLN A 66 13.31 3.45 5.34
N ALA A 67 12.32 2.58 5.10
CA ALA A 67 12.25 1.78 3.88
C ALA A 67 12.17 2.66 2.62
N GLN A 68 11.45 3.78 2.68
CA GLN A 68 11.39 4.76 1.60
C GLN A 68 12.78 5.31 1.25
N LYS A 69 13.58 5.66 2.26
CA LYS A 69 14.96 6.15 2.04
C LYS A 69 15.87 5.07 1.47
N ALA A 70 15.69 3.82 1.88
CA ALA A 70 16.47 2.69 1.37
C ALA A 70 16.11 2.32 -0.07
N LEU A 71 14.84 2.46 -0.47
CA LEU A 71 14.35 2.15 -1.82
C LEU A 71 14.67 3.26 -2.86
N ILE A 72 14.88 4.50 -2.42
CA ILE A 72 15.24 5.65 -3.27
C ILE A 72 16.78 5.91 -3.22
N GLY A 73 17.53 5.00 -2.58
CA GLY A 73 18.99 5.10 -2.41
C GLY A 73 19.78 4.90 -3.69
#